data_AF-A0A6P0H704-F1
#
_entry.id   AF-A0A6P0H704-F1
#
_cell.length_a   1.000
_cell.length_b   1.000
_cell.length_c   1.000
_cell.angle_alpha   90.00
_cell.angle_beta   90.00
_cell.angle_gamma   90.00
#
_symmetry.space_group_name_H-M   'P 1'
#
loop_
_entity.id
_entity.type
_entity.pdbx_description
1 polymer ?
#
loop_
_entity_poly.entity_id
_entity_poly.type
_entity_poly.pdbx_seq_one_letter_code
_entity_poly.pdbx_strand_id
1 'polypeptide(L)' 'MTAVQPRFDAVVHAPPRLQICGLLAAVDTMDFAAVRDTIGVSDSVLSKHVKQLE' A
#
# COMPACT_ATOMS: atom_id res chain seq x y z
N MET A 1 -12.81 -7.51 -24.29
CA MET A 1 -11.97 -7.33 -23.09
C MET A 1 -10.77 -6.50 -23.50
N THR A 2 -10.73 -5.22 -23.13
CA THR A 2 -9.57 -4.37 -23.40
C THR A 2 -8.49 -4.80 -22.41
N ALA A 3 -7.42 -5.43 -22.88
CA ALA A 3 -6.33 -5.83 -22.01
C ALA A 3 -5.64 -4.57 -21.47
N VAL A 4 -5.60 -4.42 -20.14
CA VAL A 4 -4.75 -3.42 -19.49
C VAL A 4 -3.30 -3.78 -19.80
N GLN A 5 -2.57 -2.85 -20.42
CA GLN A 5 -1.13 -2.99 -20.57
C GLN A 5 -0.48 -2.80 -19.19
N PRO A 6 0.32 -3.76 -18.70
CA PRO A 6 1.08 -3.58 -17.47
C PRO A 6 2.00 -2.38 -17.62
N ARG A 7 1.95 -1.46 -16.65
CA ARG A 7 2.83 -0.30 -16.59
C ARG A 7 3.36 -0.13 -15.18
N PHE A 8 4.61 0.29 -15.10
CA PHE A 8 5.21 0.65 -13.82
C PHE A 8 4.57 1.96 -13.33
N ASP A 9 4.10 1.92 -12.09
CA ASP A 9 3.59 3.07 -11.36
C ASP A 9 4.54 3.35 -10.19
N ALA A 10 5.29 4.45 -10.27
CA ALA A 10 6.28 4.81 -9.25
C ALA A 10 5.66 5.11 -7.88
N VAL A 11 4.37 5.46 -7.84
CA VAL A 11 3.62 5.58 -6.59
C VAL A 11 3.35 4.19 -6.05
N VAL A 12 2.63 3.32 -6.74
CA VAL A 12 2.25 2.01 -6.17
C VAL A 12 3.45 1.07 -5.95
N HIS A 13 4.42 1.05 -6.85
CA HIS A 13 5.47 0.02 -6.89
C HIS A 13 6.69 0.27 -5.98
N ALA A 14 6.66 1.29 -5.10
CA ALA A 14 7.65 1.34 -4.02
C ALA A 14 7.35 0.25 -2.98
N PRO A 15 8.34 -0.46 -2.43
CA PRO A 15 8.11 -1.67 -1.66
C PRO A 15 7.07 -1.52 -0.52
N PRO A 16 7.13 -0.49 0.35
CA PRO A 16 6.15 -0.34 1.42
C PRO A 16 4.74 -0.08 0.90
N ARG A 17 4.59 0.71 -0.17
CA ARG A 17 3.28 1.05 -0.75
C ARG A 17 2.67 -0.13 -1.48
N LEU A 18 3.48 -0.91 -2.19
CA LEU A 18 3.03 -2.15 -2.82
C LEU A 18 2.54 -3.17 -1.78
N GLN A 19 3.24 -3.28 -0.66
CA GLN A 19 2.80 -4.12 0.46
C GLN A 19 1.47 -3.63 1.06
N ILE A 20 1.31 -2.32 1.29
CA ILE A 20 0.03 -1.73 1.75
C ILE A 20 -1.10 -2.08 0.78
N CYS A 21 -0.91 -1.84 -0.52
CA CYS A 21 -1.89 -2.17 -1.55
C CYS A 21 -2.22 -3.66 -1.57
N GLY A 22 -1.23 -4.54 -1.39
CA GLY A 22 -1.44 -5.98 -1.33
C GLY A 22 -2.25 -6.43 -0.11
N LEU A 23 -2.01 -5.83 1.06
CA LEU A 23 -2.78 -6.12 2.27
C LEU A 23 -4.24 -5.68 2.12
N LEU A 24 -4.47 -4.48 1.59
CA LEU A 24 -5.80 -3.90 1.39
C LEU A 24 -6.54 -4.51 0.19
N ALA A 25 -5.88 -5.19 -0.74
CA ALA A 25 -6.54 -5.81 -1.88
C ALA A 25 -7.50 -6.95 -1.48
N ALA A 26 -7.33 -7.54 -0.30
CA ALA A 26 -8.11 -8.68 0.18
C ALA A 26 -9.25 -8.28 1.14
N VAL A 27 -9.33 -7.03 1.57
CA VAL A 27 -10.27 -6.56 2.61
C VAL A 27 -10.79 -5.15 2.30
N ASP A 28 -11.99 -4.80 2.74
CA ASP A 28 -12.50 -3.44 2.57
C ASP A 28 -11.75 -2.43 3.45
N THR A 29 -11.39 -2.83 4.67
CA THR A 29 -10.67 -2.00 5.64
C THR A 29 -9.75 -2.84 6.51
N MET A 30 -8.65 -2.25 6.98
CA MET A 30 -7.71 -2.87 7.92
C MET A 30 -7.26 -1.86 8.97
N ASP A 31 -7.04 -2.31 10.21
CA ASP A 31 -6.53 -1.45 11.27
C ASP A 31 -5.13 -0.91 10.95
N PHE A 32 -4.93 0.40 11.15
CA PHE A 32 -3.64 1.06 10.89
C PHE A 32 -2.48 0.42 11.66
N ALA A 33 -2.71 0.06 12.92
CA ALA A 33 -1.71 -0.61 13.75
C ALA A 33 -1.34 -2.00 13.18
N ALA A 34 -2.32 -2.75 12.68
CA ALA A 34 -2.07 -4.05 12.07
C ALA A 34 -1.23 -3.92 10.79
N VAL A 35 -1.53 -2.93 9.93
CA VAL A 35 -0.71 -2.63 8.74
C VAL A 35 0.71 -2.24 9.14
N ARG A 36 0.86 -1.36 10.13
CA ARG A 36 2.17 -0.94 10.65
C ARG A 36 3.00 -2.11 11.13
N ASP A 37 2.41 -2.94 11.97
CA ASP A 37 3.09 -4.08 12.59
C ASP A 37 3.46 -5.14 11.54
N THR A 38 2.62 -5.31 10.52
CA THR A 38 2.90 -6.22 9.39
C THR A 38 4.05 -5.73 8.52
N ILE A 39 4.12 -4.42 8.26
CA ILE A 39 5.15 -3.81 7.41
C ILE A 39 6.46 -3.55 8.17
N GLY A 40 6.39 -3.41 9.51
CA GLY A 40 7.55 -3.21 10.36
C GLY A 40 8.12 -1.79 10.30
N VAL A 41 7.26 -0.78 10.13
CA VAL A 41 7.64 0.65 10.07
C VAL A 41 7.04 1.43 11.23
N SER A 42 7.50 2.66 11.48
CA SER A 42 6.87 3.53 12.46
C SER A 42 5.55 4.12 11.94
N ASP A 43 4.68 4.57 12.85
CA ASP A 43 3.44 5.29 12.53
C ASP A 43 3.70 6.45 11.57
N SER A 44 4.75 7.25 11.81
CA SER A 44 5.08 8.41 10.98
C SER A 44 5.54 8.04 9.56
N VAL A 45 6.17 6.88 9.39
CA VAL A 45 6.56 6.36 8.07
C VAL A 45 5.34 5.80 7.36
N LEU A 46 4.49 5.02 8.05
CA LEU A 46 3.27 4.49 7.47
C LEU A 46 2.33 5.61 7.00
N SER A 47 2.09 6.65 7.81
CA SER A 47 1.24 7.78 7.43
C SER A 47 1.74 8.50 6.18
N LYS A 48 3.06 8.62 5.99
CA LYS A 48 3.63 9.21 4.76
C LYS A 48 3.35 8.34 3.54
N HIS A 49 3.44 7.02 3.69
CA HIS A 49 3.11 6.08 2.61
C HIS A 49 1.63 6.09 2.26
N VAL A 50 0.74 6.05 3.26
CA VAL A 50 -0.72 6.14 3.07
C VAL A 50 -1.09 7.46 2.40
N LYS A 51 -0.54 8.58 2.86
CA LYS A 51 -0.79 9.90 2.26
C LYS A 51 -0.36 10.02 0.79
N GLN A 52 0.59 9.20 0.33
CA GLN A 52 0.97 9.15 -1.08
C GLN A 52 0.03 8.29 -1.93
N LEU A 53 -0.82 7.48 -1.30
CA LEU A 53 -1.80 6.61 -1.95
C LEU A 53 -3.22 7.23 -1.97
N GLU A 54 -3.46 8.32 -1.24
CA GLU A 54 -4.65 9.16 -1.32
C GLU A 54 -4.55 10.18 -2.45
#